data_AF-A0A3D8YIV6-F1
#
_entry.id   AF-A0A3D8YIV6-F1
#
_cell.length_a   1.000
_cell.length_b   1.000
_cell.length_c   1.000
_cell.angle_alpha   90.00
_cell.angle_beta   90.00
_cell.angle_gamma   90.00
#
_symmetry.space_group_name_H-M   'P 1'
#
loop_
_entity.id
_entity.type
_entity.pdbx_description
1 polymer ?
#
loop_
_entity_poly.entity_id
_entity_poly.type
_entity_poly.pdbx_seq_one_letter_code
_entity_poly.pdbx_strand_id
1 'polypeptide(L)'
;IHEVPAAIRTYGAAIVGVKAKDTIKRVSDQFVTETLDPAPLWQGQTPQGATFELLAPAHDHAKTQQMMVPDDASLIEASGQRLHRVEGD
;
A
#
# COMPACT_ATOMS: atom_id res chain seq x y z
N ILE A 1 -14.58 0.28 -5.33
CA ILE A 1 -14.23 -1.17 -5.52
C ILE A 1 -14.05 -1.57 -7.00
N HIS A 2 -15.01 -1.29 -7.89
CA HIS A 2 -14.95 -1.75 -9.29
C HIS A 2 -13.78 -1.19 -10.11
N GLU A 3 -13.15 -0.11 -9.66
CA GLU A 3 -12.04 0.53 -10.34
C GLU A 3 -10.68 -0.13 -10.08
N VAL A 4 -10.51 -0.88 -8.99
CA VAL A 4 -9.22 -1.51 -8.64
C VAL A 4 -8.74 -2.48 -9.74
N PRO A 5 -9.57 -3.40 -10.27
CA PRO A 5 -9.15 -4.25 -11.38
C PRO A 5 -8.77 -3.47 -12.65
N ALA A 6 -9.43 -2.34 -12.93
CA ALA A 6 -9.08 -1.49 -14.06
C ALA A 6 -7.74 -0.79 -13.83
N ALA A 7 -7.53 -0.24 -12.64
CA ALA A 7 -6.26 0.36 -12.24
C ALA A 7 -5.11 -0.65 -12.29
N ILE A 8 -5.31 -1.90 -11.84
CA ILE A 8 -4.30 -2.96 -11.95
C ILE A 8 -3.95 -3.22 -13.42
N ARG A 9 -4.93 -3.28 -14.33
CA ARG A 9 -4.67 -3.46 -15.77
C ARG A 9 -3.87 -2.31 -16.37
N THR A 10 -4.05 -1.08 -15.89
CA THR A 10 -3.37 0.11 -16.41
C THR A 10 -2.01 0.35 -15.79
N TYR A 11 -1.87 0.15 -14.47
CA TYR A 11 -0.71 0.55 -13.68
C TYR A 11 0.07 -0.62 -13.10
N GLY A 12 -0.37 -1.86 -13.31
CA GLY A 12 0.26 -3.06 -12.80
C GLY A 12 -0.15 -3.39 -11.36
N ALA A 13 -0.26 -2.40 -10.47
CA ALA A 13 -0.67 -2.59 -9.08
C ALA A 13 -1.58 -1.46 -8.59
N ALA A 14 -2.54 -1.78 -7.74
CA ALA A 14 -3.43 -0.79 -7.15
C ALA A 14 -3.93 -1.17 -5.75
N ILE A 15 -4.25 -0.15 -4.97
CA ILE A 15 -4.84 -0.23 -3.64
C ILE A 15 -6.01 0.75 -3.56
N VAL A 16 -7.15 0.30 -3.02
CA VAL A 16 -8.24 1.21 -2.68
C VAL A 16 -7.97 1.86 -1.32
N GLY A 17 -8.40 3.10 -1.13
CA GLY A 17 -8.36 3.72 0.18
C GLY A 17 -9.14 5.02 0.20
N VAL A 18 -9.15 5.68 1.36
CA VAL A 18 -9.77 6.99 1.54
C VAL A 18 -8.74 7.97 2.11
N LYS A 19 -8.95 9.27 1.91
CA LYS A 19 -8.12 10.29 2.55
C LYS A 19 -8.16 10.13 4.07
N ALA A 20 -7.02 10.26 4.71
CA ALA A 20 -6.95 10.30 6.16
C ALA A 20 -7.73 11.52 6.68
N LYS A 21 -8.73 11.27 7.54
CA LYS A 21 -9.50 12.32 8.22
C LYS A 21 -8.96 12.61 9.61
N ASP A 22 -8.36 11.60 10.22
CA ASP A 22 -7.79 11.69 11.55
C ASP A 22 -6.41 12.33 11.55
N THR A 23 -6.05 12.97 12.65
CA THR A 23 -4.69 13.46 12.86
C THR A 23 -3.76 12.29 13.16
N ILE A 24 -2.80 12.04 12.28
CA ILE A 24 -1.81 10.97 12.45
C ILE A 24 -0.54 11.53 13.09
N LYS A 25 -0.06 10.86 14.15
CA LYS A 25 1.18 11.21 14.86
C LYS A 25 2.23 10.14 14.64
N ARG A 26 3.48 10.55 14.39
CA ARG A 26 4.65 9.68 14.53
C ARG A 26 5.05 9.66 16.00
N VAL A 27 5.33 8.47 16.52
CA VAL A 27 5.70 8.25 17.94
C VAL A 27 7.02 7.48 18.00
N SER A 28 7.90 7.89 18.91
CA SER A 28 9.12 7.17 19.31
C SER A 28 9.24 7.23 20.83
N ASP A 29 9.60 6.12 21.47
CA ASP A 29 9.78 6.04 22.93
C ASP A 29 8.60 6.61 23.74
N GLN A 30 7.37 6.38 23.27
CA GLN A 30 6.11 6.88 23.85
C GLN A 30 5.88 8.41 23.74
N PHE A 31 6.75 9.14 23.03
CA PHE A 31 6.58 10.57 22.79
C PHE A 31 6.22 10.85 21.33
N VAL A 32 5.32 11.83 21.12
CA VAL A 32 4.99 12.32 19.78
C VAL A 32 6.22 13.05 19.22
N THR A 33 6.74 12.57 18.09
CA THR A 33 7.90 13.18 17.40
C THR A 33 7.47 14.06 16.24
N GLU A 34 6.33 13.76 15.62
CA GLU A 34 5.84 14.47 14.44
C GLU A 34 4.32 14.39 14.35
N THR A 35 3.69 15.46 13.87
CA THR A 35 2.31 15.42 13.38
C THR A 35 2.37 15.42 11.86
N LEU A 36 1.89 14.36 11.23
CA LEU A 36 1.93 14.25 9.77
C LEU A 36 0.86 15.15 9.15
N ASP A 37 1.18 15.78 8.02
CA ASP A 37 0.19 16.49 7.20
C ASP A 37 -0.82 15.47 6.66
N PRO A 38 -2.13 15.59 6.95
CA PRO A 38 -3.12 14.65 6.46
C PRO A 38 -3.38 14.77 4.95
N ALA A 39 -3.05 15.90 4.31
CA ALA A 39 -3.36 16.14 2.89
C ALA A 39 -2.78 15.07 1.94
N PRO A 40 -1.53 14.60 2.10
CA PRO A 40 -0.98 13.50 1.31
C PRO A 40 -1.31 12.10 1.85
N LEU A 41 -1.97 11.95 3.00
CA LEU A 41 -2.14 10.64 3.65
C LEU A 41 -3.43 9.93 3.26
N TRP A 42 -3.30 8.62 3.07
CA TRP A 42 -4.39 7.73 2.69
C TRP A 42 -4.46 6.55 3.65
N GLN A 43 -5.68 6.17 4.01
CA GLN A 43 -5.96 4.93 4.71
C GLN A 43 -6.24 3.85 3.66
N GLY A 44 -5.25 3.01 3.42
CA GLY A 44 -5.38 1.85 2.52
C GLY A 44 -6.38 0.83 3.06
N GLN A 45 -7.13 0.21 2.16
CA GLN A 45 -8.17 -0.78 2.45
C GLN A 45 -8.09 -1.93 1.42
N THR A 46 -8.87 -2.97 1.66
CA THR A 46 -9.10 -4.02 0.65
C THR A 46 -10.34 -3.66 -0.19
N PRO A 47 -10.37 -3.98 -1.50
CA PRO A 47 -9.39 -4.75 -2.26
C PRO A 47 -8.12 -3.99 -2.65
N GLN A 48 -7.03 -4.75 -2.74
CA GLN A 48 -5.74 -4.35 -3.26
C GLN A 48 -5.16 -5.50 -4.09
N GLY A 49 -4.19 -5.22 -4.95
CA GLY A 49 -3.50 -6.27 -5.68
C GLY A 49 -2.63 -5.75 -6.82
N ALA A 50 -2.03 -6.69 -7.54
CA ALA A 50 -1.22 -6.42 -8.71
C ALA A 50 -1.33 -7.53 -9.75
N THR A 51 -0.72 -7.32 -10.92
CA THR A 51 -0.61 -8.35 -11.94
C THR A 51 0.27 -9.50 -11.43
N PHE A 52 0.04 -10.70 -11.98
CA PHE A 52 0.84 -11.87 -11.64
C PHE A 52 2.34 -11.63 -11.89
N GLU A 53 2.67 -10.92 -12.97
CA GLU A 53 4.04 -10.55 -13.35
C GLU A 53 4.75 -9.71 -12.27
N LEU A 54 4.01 -8.96 -11.44
CA LEU A 54 4.56 -8.22 -10.31
C LEU A 54 4.51 -9.03 -9.01
N LEU A 55 3.42 -9.75 -8.75
CA LEU A 55 3.25 -10.51 -7.50
C LEU A 55 4.19 -11.69 -7.37
N ALA A 56 4.39 -12.47 -8.44
CA ALA A 56 5.24 -13.66 -8.39
C ALA A 56 6.69 -13.35 -7.99
N PRO A 57 7.41 -12.44 -8.67
CA PRO A 57 8.77 -12.09 -8.26
C PRO A 57 8.81 -11.36 -6.91
N ALA A 58 7.79 -10.57 -6.56
CA ALA A 58 7.72 -9.93 -5.24
C ALA A 58 7.62 -10.97 -4.11
N HIS A 59 6.81 -12.01 -4.27
CA HIS A 59 6.74 -13.13 -3.32
C HIS A 59 8.06 -13.88 -3.21
N ASP A 60 8.73 -14.16 -4.32
CA ASP A 60 10.03 -14.83 -4.30
C ASP A 60 11.09 -13.96 -3.61
N HIS A 61 11.08 -12.65 -3.86
CA HIS A 61 11.93 -11.70 -3.15
C HIS A 61 11.67 -11.70 -1.64
N ALA A 62 10.40 -11.61 -1.22
CA ALA A 62 10.03 -11.67 0.19
C ALA A 62 10.47 -12.97 0.87
N LYS A 63 10.30 -14.11 0.20
CA LYS A 63 10.76 -15.42 0.71
C LYS A 63 12.28 -15.48 0.85
N THR A 64 13.03 -15.06 -0.17
CA THR A 64 14.50 -15.10 -0.15
C THR A 64 15.10 -14.21 0.92
N GLN A 65 14.48 -13.06 1.20
CA GLN A 65 14.92 -12.12 2.23
C GLN A 65 14.27 -12.38 3.60
N GLN A 66 13.46 -13.44 3.73
CA GLN A 66 12.70 -13.75 4.95
C GLN A 66 11.87 -12.56 5.48
N MET A 67 11.33 -11.74 4.56
CA MET A 67 10.53 -10.58 4.90
C MET A 67 9.14 -11.00 5.39
N MET A 68 8.72 -10.42 6.51
CA MET A 68 7.34 -10.50 6.99
C MET A 68 6.60 -9.25 6.55
N VAL A 69 5.77 -9.37 5.52
CA VAL A 69 4.91 -8.29 5.03
C VAL A 69 3.47 -8.56 5.45
N PRO A 70 2.75 -7.56 5.98
CA PRO A 70 1.41 -7.76 6.53
C PRO A 70 0.33 -7.95 5.47
N ASP A 71 0.58 -7.50 4.24
CA ASP A 71 -0.39 -7.51 3.15
C ASP A 71 0.25 -7.42 1.75
N ASP A 72 -0.58 -7.54 0.70
CA ASP A 72 -0.13 -7.53 -0.70
C ASP A 72 0.46 -6.19 -1.14
N ALA A 73 -0.04 -5.07 -0.60
CA ALA A 73 0.52 -3.76 -0.93
C ALA A 73 1.94 -3.62 -0.41
N SER A 74 2.16 -3.99 0.86
CA SER A 74 3.47 -3.99 1.49
C SER A 74 4.46 -4.92 0.77
N LEU A 75 3.97 -6.05 0.24
CA LEU A 75 4.77 -6.96 -0.58
C LEU A 75 5.28 -6.28 -1.86
N ILE A 76 4.37 -5.62 -2.58
CA ILE A 76 4.69 -4.91 -3.83
C ILE A 76 5.65 -3.75 -3.55
N GLU A 77 5.42 -2.96 -2.49
CA GLU A 77 6.31 -1.88 -2.08
C GLU A 77 7.72 -2.38 -1.71
N ALA A 78 7.81 -3.48 -0.95
CA ALA A 78 9.08 -4.09 -0.56
C ALA A 78 9.89 -4.61 -1.77
N SER A 79 9.20 -4.97 -2.86
CA SER A 79 9.85 -5.34 -4.14
C SER A 79 10.31 -4.13 -4.97
N GLY A 80 10.19 -2.90 -4.44
CA GLY A 80 10.55 -1.65 -5.11
C GLY A 80 9.53 -1.18 -6.15
N GLN A 81 8.35 -1.80 -6.19
CA GLN A 81 7.28 -1.46 -7.12
C GLN A 81 6.32 -0.45 -6.48
N ARG A 82 5.63 0.33 -7.32
CA ARG A 82 4.66 1.33 -6.88
C ARG A 82 3.23 0.81 -7.06
N LEU A 83 2.32 1.24 -6.19
CA LEU A 83 0.90 1.00 -6.35
C LEU A 83 0.17 2.29 -6.74
N HIS A 84 -0.82 2.16 -7.61
CA HIS A 84 -1.73 3.25 -7.92
C HIS A 84 -2.84 3.32 -6.85
N ARG A 85 -3.06 4.51 -6.27
CA ARG A 85 -4.19 4.72 -5.35
C ARG A 85 -5.50 4.80 -6.12
N VAL A 86 -6.52 4.10 -5.66
CA VAL A 86 -7.90 4.22 -6.13
C VAL A 86 -8.72 4.83 -5.00
N GLU A 87 -9.45 5.90 -5.31
CA GLU A 87 -10.33 6.53 -4.32
C GLU A 87 -11.51 5.60 -4.03
N GLY A 88 -11.65 5.22 -2.77
CA GLY A 88 -12.80 4.49 -2.24
C GLY A 88 -13.88 5.43 -1.73
N ASP A 89 -15.04 4.86 -1.45
CA ASP A 89 -16.20 5.53 -0.87
C ASP A 89 -16.29 5.29 0.64
#